data_AF-A0A2V4DUR5-F1
#
_entry.id   AF-A0A2V4DUR5-F1
#
_cell.length_a   1.000
_cell.length_b   1.000
_cell.length_c   1.000
_cell.angle_alpha   90.00
_cell.angle_beta   90.00
_cell.angle_gamma   90.00
#
_symmetry.space_group_name_H-M   'P 1'
#
loop_
_entity.id
_entity.type
_entity.pdbx_description
1 polymer ?
#
loop_
_entity_poly.entity_id
_entity_poly.type
_entity_poly.pdbx_seq_one_letter_code
_entity_poly.pdbx_strand_id
1 'polypeptide(L)'
;MKYKAVAFDMDGTLLGSNRLVLPETVDMIKKISDKGIKVILVSGRHHTAIYPYYYQLKLSTPAICCNGTYLYDFEKQQSFAAKPMTKQQAHTLLNLVNQHRIHTLIYTDKFMTYEVLDDHLAGFFQWIKSLPEFLQPEVKKVDDFEKLIEQANLIFKFATSSHDIPALKQFSKAVDALDEFSCEWSWSNRADVAVKGNTKGNGLKHWAEHENIKLSEIVAFGDSFNDISMLTIAGLGIAMGNAEEEVKENASYSIGDNNSPSIAAELEKIFF
;
A
#
# COMPACT_ATOMS: atom_id res chain seq x y z
N MET A 1 -4.49 14.07 -24.96
CA MET A 1 -4.00 12.76 -24.50
C MET A 1 -5.15 12.04 -23.81
N LYS A 2 -5.30 10.72 -24.01
CA LYS A 2 -6.40 9.90 -23.45
C LYS A 2 -6.28 9.73 -21.93
N TYR A 3 -5.06 9.56 -21.43
CA TYR A 3 -4.76 9.37 -20.03
C TYR A 3 -4.08 10.62 -19.43
N LYS A 4 -4.36 10.91 -18.16
CA LYS A 4 -3.86 12.05 -17.39
C LYS A 4 -3.09 11.65 -16.15
N ALA A 5 -3.20 10.38 -15.73
CA ALA A 5 -2.54 9.88 -14.54
C ALA A 5 -2.09 8.43 -14.68
N VAL A 6 -1.08 8.08 -13.90
CA VAL A 6 -0.62 6.71 -13.69
C VAL A 6 -0.58 6.41 -12.19
N ALA A 7 -1.21 5.32 -11.78
CA ALA A 7 -1.21 4.80 -10.42
C ALA A 7 -0.35 3.52 -10.37
N PHE A 8 0.55 3.46 -9.39
CA PHE A 8 1.45 2.31 -9.20
C PHE A 8 1.23 1.69 -7.83
N ASP A 9 1.02 0.38 -7.80
CA ASP A 9 1.45 -0.39 -6.64
C ASP A 9 2.98 -0.38 -6.50
N MET A 10 3.47 -0.64 -5.28
CA MET A 10 4.89 -0.68 -4.96
C MET A 10 5.47 -2.09 -4.98
N ASP A 11 5.11 -2.95 -4.03
CA ASP A 11 5.81 -4.21 -3.77
C ASP A 11 5.38 -5.29 -4.76
N GLY A 12 6.29 -5.75 -5.63
CA GLY A 12 5.92 -6.69 -6.70
C GLY A 12 5.49 -6.00 -8.00
N THR A 13 5.36 -4.67 -7.97
CA THR A 13 5.04 -3.84 -9.13
C THR A 13 6.14 -2.85 -9.47
N LEU A 14 6.19 -1.69 -8.80
CA LEU A 14 7.20 -0.67 -9.07
C LEU A 14 8.58 -1.05 -8.50
N LEU A 15 8.58 -1.84 -7.43
CA LEU A 15 9.77 -2.34 -6.75
C LEU A 15 10.10 -3.74 -7.26
N GLY A 16 11.33 -3.91 -7.73
CA GLY A 16 11.89 -5.23 -8.04
C GLY A 16 12.12 -6.08 -6.80
N SER A 17 12.58 -7.31 -6.98
CA SER A 17 12.89 -8.25 -5.89
C SER A 17 13.93 -7.73 -4.88
N ASN A 18 14.80 -6.81 -5.32
CA ASN A 18 15.77 -6.11 -4.49
C ASN A 18 15.21 -4.86 -3.78
N ARG A 19 13.90 -4.60 -3.88
CA ARG A 19 13.19 -3.42 -3.34
C ARG A 19 13.66 -2.08 -3.93
N LEU A 20 14.23 -2.09 -5.12
CA LEU A 20 14.64 -0.88 -5.86
C LEU A 20 13.71 -0.64 -7.05
N VAL A 21 13.56 0.62 -7.43
CA VAL A 21 12.94 0.99 -8.71
C VAL A 21 14.00 0.92 -9.80
N LEU A 22 13.67 0.27 -10.93
CA LEU A 22 14.58 0.19 -12.07
C LEU A 22 14.87 1.59 -12.66
N PRO A 23 16.13 1.90 -13.04
CA PRO A 23 16.51 3.20 -13.60
C PRO A 23 15.65 3.61 -14.81
N GLU A 24 15.33 2.67 -15.69
CA GLU A 24 14.51 2.90 -16.89
C GLU A 24 13.11 3.39 -16.50
N THR A 25 12.55 2.83 -15.43
CA THR A 25 11.24 3.21 -14.88
C THR A 25 11.32 4.58 -14.22
N VAL A 26 12.38 4.89 -13.49
CA VAL A 26 12.62 6.24 -12.91
C VAL A 26 12.67 7.30 -14.01
N ASP A 27 13.46 7.04 -15.06
CA ASP A 27 13.61 7.96 -16.19
C ASP A 27 12.29 8.16 -16.93
N MET A 28 11.52 7.09 -17.13
CA MET A 28 10.22 7.18 -17.80
C MET A 28 9.18 7.90 -16.96
N ILE A 29 9.11 7.64 -15.65
CA ILE A 29 8.24 8.37 -14.71
C ILE A 29 8.54 9.87 -14.78
N LYS A 30 9.83 10.24 -14.79
CA LYS A 30 10.23 11.63 -14.96
C LYS A 30 9.75 12.21 -16.30
N LYS A 31 9.97 11.49 -17.41
CA LYS A 31 9.54 11.94 -18.76
C LYS A 31 8.03 12.16 -18.87
N ILE A 32 7.20 11.29 -18.31
CA ILE A 32 5.74 11.47 -18.34
C ILE A 32 5.28 12.58 -17.38
N SER A 33 5.97 12.74 -16.24
CA SER A 33 5.71 13.84 -15.30
C SER A 33 6.04 15.20 -15.91
N ASP A 34 7.15 15.30 -16.65
CA ASP A 34 7.55 16.50 -17.40
C ASP A 34 6.52 16.87 -18.51
N LYS A 35 5.67 15.92 -18.94
CA LYS A 35 4.52 16.13 -19.84
C LYS A 35 3.21 16.49 -19.13
N GLY A 36 3.22 16.60 -17.79
CA GLY A 36 2.03 16.90 -16.98
C GLY A 36 1.16 15.68 -16.65
N ILE A 37 1.64 14.45 -16.88
CA ILE A 37 0.95 13.24 -16.42
C ILE A 37 1.21 13.09 -14.92
N LYS A 38 0.15 12.98 -14.12
CA LYS A 38 0.28 12.77 -12.67
C LYS A 38 0.69 11.33 -12.38
N VAL A 39 1.66 11.13 -11.49
CA VAL A 39 2.09 9.79 -11.07
C VAL A 39 1.85 9.65 -9.57
N ILE A 40 1.03 8.68 -9.17
CA ILE A 40 0.65 8.44 -7.77
C ILE A 40 1.03 7.03 -7.32
N LEU A 41 1.51 6.91 -6.09
CA LEU A 41 1.78 5.63 -5.43
C LEU A 41 0.54 5.16 -4.65
N VAL A 42 0.23 3.87 -4.76
CA VAL A 42 -0.94 3.22 -4.14
C VAL A 42 -0.48 1.95 -3.42
N SER A 43 -0.33 1.99 -2.10
CA SER A 43 0.36 0.91 -1.37
C SER A 43 -0.33 0.53 -0.05
N GLY A 44 -0.09 -0.71 0.38
CA GLY A 44 -0.39 -1.18 1.73
C GLY A 44 0.54 -0.60 2.81
N ARG A 45 1.63 0.05 2.41
CA ARG A 45 2.60 0.68 3.29
C ARG A 45 2.03 1.92 3.99
N HIS A 46 2.62 2.24 5.14
CA HIS A 46 2.47 3.52 5.82
C HIS A 46 3.21 4.62 5.04
N HIS A 47 2.74 5.88 5.09
CA HIS A 47 3.35 6.98 4.34
C HIS A 47 4.86 7.14 4.60
N THR A 48 5.32 6.94 5.84
CA THR A 48 6.76 6.98 6.16
C THR A 48 7.58 5.89 5.47
N ALA A 49 6.98 4.74 5.15
CA ALA A 49 7.62 3.65 4.40
C ALA A 49 7.47 3.78 2.87
N ILE A 50 6.62 4.69 2.41
CA ILE A 50 6.50 5.09 1.01
C ILE A 50 7.49 6.22 0.68
N TYR A 51 7.76 7.10 1.66
CA TYR A 51 8.55 8.32 1.49
C TYR A 51 9.92 8.14 0.80
N PRO A 52 10.73 7.09 1.07
CA PRO A 52 12.02 6.91 0.39
C PRO A 52 11.89 6.85 -1.13
N TYR A 53 10.85 6.17 -1.61
CA TYR A 53 10.58 5.97 -3.04
C TYR A 53 9.91 7.19 -3.65
N TYR A 54 8.98 7.80 -2.92
CA TYR A 54 8.39 9.07 -3.27
C TYR A 54 9.47 10.14 -3.54
N TYR A 55 10.44 10.23 -2.62
CA TYR A 55 11.59 11.13 -2.71
C TYR A 55 12.50 10.78 -3.89
N GLN A 56 12.85 9.50 -4.07
CA GLN A 56 13.66 9.04 -5.21
C GLN A 56 13.04 9.42 -6.56
N LEU A 57 11.73 9.24 -6.69
CA LEU A 57 10.96 9.50 -7.91
C LEU A 57 10.63 10.98 -8.12
N LYS A 58 10.89 11.83 -7.13
CA LYS A 58 10.59 13.27 -7.15
C LYS A 58 9.14 13.56 -7.49
N LEU A 59 8.24 12.76 -6.93
CA LEU A 59 6.81 12.94 -7.13
C LEU A 59 6.31 14.19 -6.38
N SER A 60 5.21 14.75 -6.86
CA SER A 60 4.53 15.91 -6.25
C SER A 60 3.07 15.62 -5.93
N THR A 61 2.55 14.45 -6.29
CA THR A 61 1.20 14.04 -5.90
C THR A 61 1.19 13.59 -4.43
N PRO A 62 0.01 13.43 -3.83
CA PRO A 62 -0.15 12.61 -2.63
C PRO A 62 0.18 11.13 -2.90
N ALA A 63 0.21 10.31 -1.86
CA ALA A 63 0.18 8.85 -1.96
C ALA A 63 -1.05 8.26 -1.28
N ILE A 64 -1.57 7.17 -1.84
CA ILE A 64 -2.64 6.37 -1.24
C ILE A 64 -1.97 5.32 -0.35
N CYS A 65 -2.27 5.38 0.94
CA CYS A 65 -1.56 4.64 1.97
C CYS A 65 -2.47 3.59 2.62
N CYS A 66 -1.85 2.56 3.21
CA CYS A 66 -2.54 1.50 3.96
C CYS A 66 -3.76 0.93 3.22
N ASN A 67 -3.56 0.51 1.96
CA ASN A 67 -4.59 -0.07 1.09
C ASN A 67 -5.79 0.86 0.87
N GLY A 68 -5.57 2.18 0.75
CA GLY A 68 -6.66 3.12 0.52
C GLY A 68 -7.33 3.66 1.78
N THR A 69 -6.74 3.44 2.96
CA THR A 69 -7.27 3.98 4.21
C THR A 69 -7.18 5.50 4.28
N TYR A 70 -6.15 6.11 3.68
CA TYR A 70 -5.98 7.56 3.62
C TYR A 70 -5.10 7.98 2.45
N LEU A 71 -5.22 9.25 2.07
CA LEU A 71 -4.27 9.95 1.21
C LEU A 71 -3.29 10.74 2.09
N TYR A 72 -2.01 10.77 1.72
CA TYR A 72 -0.99 11.54 2.42
C TYR A 72 -0.35 12.57 1.50
N ASP A 73 -0.42 13.85 1.88
CA ASP A 73 0.26 14.96 1.22
C ASP A 73 1.63 15.16 1.88
N PHE A 74 2.71 14.83 1.17
CA PHE A 74 4.08 14.93 1.67
C PHE A 74 4.60 16.36 1.76
N GLU A 75 4.04 17.30 0.99
CA GLU A 75 4.42 18.71 1.06
C GLU A 75 3.81 19.36 2.31
N LYS A 76 2.53 19.08 2.57
CA LYS A 76 1.81 19.58 3.75
C LYS A 76 2.00 18.73 5.01
N GLN A 77 2.63 17.57 4.88
CA GLN A 77 2.85 16.58 5.95
C GLN A 77 1.57 16.20 6.70
N GLN A 78 0.49 15.94 5.95
CA GLN A 78 -0.80 15.63 6.54
C GLN A 78 -1.59 14.59 5.75
N SER A 79 -2.36 13.78 6.47
CA SER A 79 -3.34 12.87 5.88
C SER A 79 -4.66 13.58 5.58
N PHE A 80 -5.33 13.17 4.50
CA PHE A 80 -6.70 13.61 4.17
C PHE A 80 -7.49 12.44 3.55
N ALA A 81 -8.81 12.62 3.41
CA ALA A 81 -9.74 11.56 2.98
C ALA A 81 -9.54 10.24 3.76
N ALA A 82 -9.24 10.36 5.05
CA ALA A 82 -8.90 9.23 5.90
C ALA A 82 -10.16 8.55 6.46
N LYS A 83 -10.16 7.22 6.48
CA LYS A 83 -11.18 6.39 7.14
C LYS A 83 -10.51 5.48 8.18
N PRO A 84 -10.10 6.04 9.33
CA PRO A 84 -9.43 5.30 10.38
C PRO A 84 -10.41 4.37 11.12
N MET A 85 -9.85 3.42 11.86
CA MET A 85 -10.60 2.63 12.84
C MET A 85 -11.05 3.52 13.99
N THR A 86 -12.23 3.22 14.54
CA THR A 86 -12.59 3.69 15.87
C THR A 86 -11.76 2.96 16.94
N LYS A 87 -11.64 3.55 18.14
CA LYS A 87 -10.96 2.86 19.25
C LYS A 87 -11.63 1.53 19.61
N GLN A 88 -12.96 1.48 19.58
CA GLN A 88 -13.71 0.25 19.81
C GLN A 88 -13.34 -0.84 18.80
N GLN A 89 -13.26 -0.47 17.51
CA GLN A 89 -12.83 -1.40 16.46
C GLN A 89 -11.39 -1.88 16.67
N ALA A 90 -10.47 -0.97 17.03
CA ALA A 90 -9.09 -1.32 17.31
C ALA A 90 -8.97 -2.29 18.50
N HIS A 91 -9.73 -2.07 19.57
CA HIS A 91 -9.81 -2.98 20.72
C HIS A 91 -10.38 -4.35 20.36
N THR A 92 -11.44 -4.39 19.55
CA THR A 92 -11.98 -5.66 19.03
C THR A 92 -10.92 -6.44 18.25
N LEU A 93 -10.16 -5.77 17.38
CA LEU A 93 -9.08 -6.43 16.63
C LEU A 93 -7.93 -6.86 17.53
N LEU A 94 -7.51 -6.02 18.48
CA LEU A 94 -6.44 -6.37 19.42
C LEU A 94 -6.80 -7.64 20.23
N ASN A 95 -8.06 -7.75 20.67
CA ASN A 95 -8.56 -8.95 21.33
C ASN A 95 -8.48 -10.20 20.44
N LEU A 96 -8.87 -10.10 19.17
CA LEU A 96 -8.76 -11.21 18.22
C LEU A 96 -7.29 -11.59 17.95
N VAL A 97 -6.41 -10.60 17.77
CA VAL A 97 -4.97 -10.82 17.60
C VAL A 97 -4.41 -11.60 18.80
N ASN A 98 -4.75 -11.17 20.02
CA ASN A 98 -4.30 -11.81 21.25
C ASN A 98 -4.86 -13.23 21.41
N GLN A 99 -6.15 -13.42 21.14
CA GLN A 99 -6.83 -14.72 21.21
C GLN A 99 -6.20 -15.75 20.26
N HIS A 100 -5.87 -15.32 19.03
CA HIS A 100 -5.26 -16.17 18.02
C HIS A 100 -3.72 -16.19 18.07
N ARG A 101 -3.10 -15.44 18.98
CA ARG A 101 -1.64 -15.30 19.14
C ARG A 101 -0.93 -14.88 17.86
N ILE A 102 -1.53 -13.92 17.17
CA ILE A 102 -0.99 -13.37 15.92
C ILE A 102 -0.04 -12.23 16.25
N HIS A 103 1.09 -12.14 15.55
CA HIS A 103 1.97 -10.99 15.69
C HIS A 103 1.38 -9.81 14.93
N THR A 104 1.43 -8.60 15.49
CA THR A 104 0.83 -7.41 14.87
C THR A 104 1.66 -6.16 15.01
N LEU A 105 1.53 -5.29 14.02
CA LEU A 105 1.93 -3.90 14.07
C LEU A 105 0.68 -3.03 13.97
N ILE A 106 0.62 -1.96 14.76
CA ILE A 106 -0.44 -0.95 14.65
C ILE A 106 0.11 0.29 13.94
N TYR A 107 -0.53 0.68 12.85
CA TYR A 107 -0.16 1.87 12.06
C TYR A 107 -1.04 3.04 12.49
N THR A 108 -0.42 4.11 12.96
CA THR A 108 -1.09 5.33 13.45
C THR A 108 -0.97 6.47 12.43
N ASP A 109 -1.45 7.67 12.75
CA ASP A 109 -1.23 8.88 11.94
C ASP A 109 0.23 9.34 11.86
N LYS A 110 1.07 8.93 12.82
CA LYS A 110 2.44 9.43 12.94
C LYS A 110 3.49 8.37 12.67
N PHE A 111 3.28 7.16 13.18
CA PHE A 111 4.30 6.12 13.16
C PHE A 111 3.68 4.72 13.12
N MET A 112 4.48 3.78 12.64
CA MET A 112 4.21 2.35 12.77
C MET A 112 4.68 1.89 14.16
N THR A 113 4.02 0.90 14.74
CA THR A 113 4.36 0.41 16.09
C THR A 113 4.46 -1.10 16.17
N TYR A 114 5.24 -1.60 17.12
CA TYR A 114 5.36 -3.01 17.45
C TYR A 114 5.57 -3.18 18.97
N GLU A 115 5.06 -4.25 19.57
CA GLU A 115 5.37 -4.61 20.97
C GLU A 115 6.58 -5.54 21.07
N VAL A 116 6.59 -6.57 20.23
CA VAL A 116 7.59 -7.63 20.22
C VAL A 116 8.33 -7.61 18.89
N LEU A 117 9.65 -7.77 18.94
CA LEU A 117 10.43 -7.95 17.72
C LEU A 117 10.38 -9.42 17.32
N ASP A 118 9.95 -9.70 16.09
CA ASP A 118 10.02 -11.01 15.48
C ASP A 118 10.92 -11.00 14.22
N ASP A 119 11.10 -12.18 13.63
CA ASP A 119 11.86 -12.35 12.40
C ASP A 119 11.15 -11.78 11.16
N HIS A 120 9.81 -11.67 11.17
CA HIS A 120 9.07 -10.97 10.12
C HIS A 120 9.43 -9.48 10.04
N LEU A 121 9.83 -8.87 11.17
CA LEU A 121 10.32 -7.50 11.26
C LEU A 121 11.83 -7.34 11.06
N ALA A 122 12.62 -8.40 11.21
CA ALA A 122 14.08 -8.31 11.06
C ALA A 122 14.49 -7.76 9.68
N GLY A 123 13.89 -8.28 8.60
CA GLY A 123 14.14 -7.78 7.25
C GLY A 123 13.68 -6.34 7.04
N PHE A 124 12.61 -5.92 7.71
CA PHE A 124 12.13 -4.54 7.67
C PHE A 124 13.13 -3.59 8.34
N PHE A 125 13.63 -3.92 9.54
CA PHE A 125 14.65 -3.11 10.20
C PHE A 125 16.00 -3.09 9.48
N GLN A 126 16.38 -4.19 8.80
CA GLN A 126 17.56 -4.19 7.94
C GLN A 126 17.39 -3.20 6.78
N TRP A 127 16.23 -3.20 6.13
CA TRP A 127 15.91 -2.22 5.10
C TRP A 127 15.94 -0.78 5.64
N ILE A 128 15.33 -0.51 6.79
CA ILE A 128 15.38 0.82 7.43
C ILE A 128 16.83 1.27 7.64
N LYS A 129 17.68 0.41 8.20
CA LYS A 129 19.10 0.72 8.47
C LYS A 129 19.93 0.91 7.20
N SER A 130 19.48 0.40 6.06
CA SER A 130 20.15 0.62 4.77
C SER A 130 19.90 2.01 4.18
N LEU A 131 18.89 2.73 4.69
CA LEU A 131 18.52 4.06 4.20
C LEU A 131 19.26 5.18 4.95
N PRO A 132 19.53 6.32 4.28
CA PRO A 132 19.92 7.56 4.94
C PRO A 132 18.91 7.93 6.05
N GLU A 133 19.40 8.46 7.17
CA GLU A 133 18.59 8.76 8.37
C GLU A 133 17.32 9.57 8.07
N PHE A 134 17.42 10.60 7.23
CA PHE A 134 16.28 11.45 6.85
C PHE A 134 15.21 10.74 5.99
N LEU A 135 15.52 9.56 5.46
CA LEU A 135 14.58 8.69 4.72
C LEU A 135 14.10 7.52 5.57
N GLN A 136 14.57 7.35 6.80
CA GLN A 136 14.18 6.21 7.61
C GLN A 136 12.71 6.33 8.05
N PRO A 137 11.88 5.31 7.79
CA PRO A 137 10.50 5.29 8.27
C PRO A 137 10.42 5.34 9.80
N GLU A 138 9.46 6.09 10.33
CA GLU A 138 9.20 6.09 11.77
C GLU A 138 8.51 4.81 12.23
N VAL A 139 9.26 4.01 13.00
CA VAL A 139 8.78 2.78 13.66
C VAL A 139 9.14 2.84 15.13
N LYS A 140 8.17 2.65 16.03
CA LYS A 140 8.36 2.78 17.48
C LYS A 140 8.00 1.49 18.19
N LYS A 141 8.87 1.05 19.09
CA LYS A 141 8.50 0.02 20.06
C LYS A 141 7.50 0.64 21.04
N VAL A 142 6.43 -0.08 21.35
CA VAL A 142 5.53 0.24 22.46
C VAL A 142 5.55 -0.90 23.47
N ASP A 143 5.17 -0.59 24.71
CA ASP A 143 5.09 -1.59 25.78
C ASP A 143 3.68 -2.16 25.95
N ASP A 144 2.67 -1.46 25.42
CA ASP A 144 1.25 -1.77 25.59
C ASP A 144 0.42 -1.17 24.45
N PHE A 145 -0.15 -2.03 23.61
CA PHE A 145 -1.05 -1.64 22.52
C PHE A 145 -2.39 -1.09 23.00
N GLU A 146 -2.92 -1.50 24.15
CA GLU A 146 -4.16 -0.93 24.71
C GLU A 146 -3.96 0.56 25.00
N LYS A 147 -2.84 0.89 25.65
CA LYS A 147 -2.46 2.28 25.93
C LYS A 147 -2.19 3.06 24.63
N LEU A 148 -1.55 2.43 23.65
CA LEU A 148 -1.35 3.06 22.34
C LEU A 148 -2.70 3.42 21.69
N ILE A 149 -3.66 2.50 21.67
CA ILE A 149 -4.98 2.72 21.06
C ILE A 149 -5.70 3.90 21.73
N GLU A 150 -5.56 4.04 23.04
CA GLU A 150 -6.19 5.15 23.77
C GLU A 150 -5.54 6.51 23.51
N GLN A 151 -4.24 6.53 23.23
CA GLN A 151 -3.46 7.75 23.04
C GLN A 151 -3.32 8.17 21.57
N ALA A 152 -3.46 7.23 20.64
CA ALA A 152 -3.38 7.50 19.22
C ALA A 152 -4.51 8.43 18.77
N ASN A 153 -4.17 9.38 17.91
CA ASN A 153 -5.16 10.28 17.32
C ASN A 153 -5.95 9.55 16.22
N LEU A 154 -5.25 8.86 15.31
CA LEU A 154 -5.87 7.98 14.32
C LEU A 154 -5.16 6.63 14.29
N ILE A 155 -5.93 5.57 14.02
CA ILE A 155 -5.44 4.21 13.83
C ILE A 155 -5.89 3.78 12.44
N PHE A 156 -4.94 3.47 11.57
CA PHE A 156 -5.24 3.18 10.18
C PHE A 156 -5.38 1.69 9.90
N LYS A 157 -4.54 0.86 10.53
CA LYS A 157 -4.39 -0.54 10.12
C LYS A 157 -3.68 -1.37 11.18
N PHE A 158 -4.05 -2.65 11.21
CA PHE A 158 -3.28 -3.71 11.85
C PHE A 158 -2.57 -4.50 10.75
N ALA A 159 -1.23 -4.50 10.75
CA ALA A 159 -0.44 -5.34 9.85
C ALA A 159 -0.04 -6.59 10.61
N THR A 160 -0.65 -7.72 10.26
CA THR A 160 -0.53 -8.97 11.01
C THR A 160 0.36 -9.99 10.30
N SER A 161 1.10 -10.79 11.07
CA SER A 161 1.94 -11.87 10.58
C SER A 161 1.92 -13.06 11.52
N SER A 162 2.13 -14.26 10.97
CA SER A 162 2.27 -15.47 11.79
C SER A 162 3.01 -16.57 11.04
N HIS A 163 3.84 -17.33 11.75
CA HIS A 163 4.38 -18.62 11.28
C HIS A 163 3.32 -19.72 11.30
N ASP A 164 2.30 -19.60 12.14
CA ASP A 164 1.14 -20.49 12.19
C ASP A 164 0.09 -20.02 11.17
N ILE A 165 0.24 -20.49 9.93
CA ILE A 165 -0.68 -20.16 8.83
C ILE A 165 -2.12 -20.60 9.12
N PRO A 166 -2.39 -21.81 9.66
CA PRO A 166 -3.73 -22.16 10.13
C PRO A 166 -4.33 -21.16 11.12
N ALA A 167 -3.56 -20.69 12.11
CA ALA A 167 -4.03 -19.68 13.06
C ALA A 167 -4.34 -18.34 12.37
N LEU A 168 -3.48 -17.87 11.46
CA LEU A 168 -3.71 -16.65 10.69
C LEU A 168 -4.98 -16.76 9.82
N LYS A 169 -5.23 -17.93 9.22
CA LYS A 169 -6.46 -18.19 8.46
C LYS A 169 -7.71 -18.19 9.36
N GLN A 170 -7.62 -18.71 10.57
CA GLN A 170 -8.72 -18.65 11.53
C GLN A 170 -8.98 -17.22 12.00
N PHE A 171 -7.92 -16.46 12.28
CA PHE A 171 -8.00 -15.03 12.59
C PHE A 171 -8.67 -14.25 11.44
N SER A 172 -8.21 -14.43 10.20
CA SER A 172 -8.82 -13.77 9.02
C SER A 172 -10.33 -14.08 8.94
N LYS A 173 -10.72 -15.35 9.09
CA LYS A 173 -12.15 -15.74 9.08
C LYS A 173 -12.95 -15.09 10.21
N ALA A 174 -12.36 -14.96 11.40
CA ALA A 174 -13.01 -14.30 12.53
C ALA A 174 -13.17 -12.79 12.28
N VAL A 175 -12.17 -12.14 11.69
CA VAL A 175 -12.24 -10.74 11.26
C VAL A 175 -13.33 -10.55 10.19
N ASP A 176 -13.36 -11.41 9.18
CA ASP A 176 -14.35 -11.34 8.10
C ASP A 176 -15.79 -11.53 8.63
N ALA A 177 -15.97 -12.38 9.65
CA ALA A 177 -17.27 -12.62 10.27
C ALA A 177 -17.84 -11.41 11.04
N LEU A 178 -17.01 -10.43 11.41
CA LEU A 178 -17.48 -9.20 12.04
C LEU A 178 -18.14 -8.24 11.06
N ASP A 179 -17.90 -8.40 9.75
CA ASP A 179 -18.42 -7.55 8.66
C ASP A 179 -18.09 -6.04 8.77
N GLU A 180 -17.18 -5.67 9.67
CA GLU A 180 -16.72 -4.29 9.89
C GLU A 180 -15.36 -3.98 9.26
N PHE A 181 -14.60 -5.03 8.91
CA PHE A 181 -13.22 -4.94 8.48
C PHE A 181 -13.01 -5.50 7.07
N SER A 182 -11.90 -5.14 6.46
CA SER A 182 -11.34 -5.79 5.28
C SER A 182 -10.01 -6.42 5.68
N CYS A 183 -9.90 -7.74 5.50
CA CYS A 183 -8.69 -8.51 5.74
C CYS A 183 -8.05 -8.88 4.40
N GLU A 184 -7.00 -8.15 4.02
CA GLU A 184 -6.32 -8.35 2.74
C GLU A 184 -5.01 -9.12 2.93
N TRP A 185 -4.88 -10.26 2.27
CA TRP A 185 -3.65 -11.04 2.30
C TRP A 185 -2.57 -10.32 1.50
N SER A 186 -1.53 -9.86 2.19
CA SER A 186 -0.41 -9.14 1.61
C SER A 186 0.80 -10.03 1.38
N TRP A 187 0.83 -11.26 1.90
CA TRP A 187 1.77 -12.33 1.56
C TRP A 187 1.25 -13.67 2.09
N SER A 188 1.93 -14.78 1.83
CA SER A 188 1.49 -16.13 2.28
C SER A 188 1.35 -16.27 3.80
N ASN A 189 2.03 -15.41 4.58
CA ASN A 189 2.06 -15.41 6.04
C ASN A 189 1.76 -14.03 6.65
N ARG A 190 1.11 -13.14 5.89
CA ARG A 190 0.79 -11.77 6.30
C ARG A 190 -0.61 -11.37 5.84
N ALA A 191 -1.35 -10.73 6.72
CA ALA A 191 -2.66 -10.18 6.41
C ALA A 191 -2.81 -8.78 7.01
N ASP A 192 -3.36 -7.89 6.21
CA ASP A 192 -3.55 -6.49 6.54
C ASP A 192 -5.02 -6.26 6.87
N VAL A 193 -5.30 -5.78 8.08
CA VAL A 193 -6.67 -5.50 8.52
C VAL A 193 -6.90 -4.01 8.61
N ALA A 194 -7.87 -3.53 7.84
CA ALA A 194 -8.35 -2.15 7.83
C ALA A 194 -9.87 -2.10 7.98
N VAL A 195 -10.44 -0.90 8.15
CA VAL A 195 -11.90 -0.74 8.14
C VAL A 195 -12.47 -1.17 6.79
N LYS A 196 -13.62 -1.84 6.79
CA LYS A 196 -14.28 -2.31 5.58
C LYS A 196 -14.47 -1.19 4.57
N GLY A 197 -14.10 -1.48 3.32
CA GLY A 197 -14.17 -0.54 2.20
C GLY A 197 -12.93 0.35 2.04
N ASN A 198 -11.93 0.25 2.92
CA ASN A 198 -10.60 0.77 2.64
C ASN A 198 -9.91 -0.17 1.65
N THR A 199 -10.00 0.16 0.36
CA THR A 199 -9.36 -0.58 -0.73
C THR A 199 -8.56 0.37 -1.61
N LYS A 200 -7.54 -0.15 -2.31
CA LYS A 200 -6.73 0.65 -3.26
C LYS A 200 -7.61 1.34 -4.31
N GLY A 201 -8.63 0.64 -4.83
CA GLY A 201 -9.60 1.21 -5.77
C GLY A 201 -10.41 2.37 -5.18
N ASN A 202 -10.93 2.23 -3.96
CA ASN A 202 -11.63 3.34 -3.32
C ASN A 202 -10.70 4.51 -3.04
N GLY A 203 -9.46 4.27 -2.60
CA GLY A 203 -8.45 5.33 -2.46
C GLY A 203 -8.18 6.05 -3.78
N LEU A 204 -8.05 5.30 -4.88
CA LEU A 204 -7.83 5.86 -6.23
C LEU A 204 -9.02 6.70 -6.68
N LYS A 205 -10.25 6.25 -6.40
CA LYS A 205 -11.47 7.00 -6.68
C LYS A 205 -11.51 8.35 -5.95
N HIS A 206 -11.28 8.36 -4.63
CA HIS A 206 -11.27 9.60 -3.85
C HIS A 206 -10.20 10.59 -4.35
N TRP A 207 -9.01 10.08 -4.68
CA TRP A 207 -7.95 10.91 -5.28
C TRP A 207 -8.37 11.48 -6.63
N ALA A 208 -8.89 10.65 -7.52
CA ALA A 208 -9.32 11.05 -8.86
C ALA A 208 -10.42 12.14 -8.80
N GLU A 209 -11.39 11.99 -7.89
CA GLU A 209 -12.42 12.99 -7.62
C GLU A 209 -11.81 14.32 -7.14
N HIS A 210 -10.86 14.28 -6.21
CA HIS A 210 -10.16 15.48 -5.71
C HIS A 210 -9.38 16.20 -6.82
N GLU A 211 -8.74 15.44 -7.72
CA GLU A 211 -7.95 15.98 -8.83
C GLU A 211 -8.79 16.35 -10.07
N ASN A 212 -10.12 16.13 -10.03
CA ASN A 212 -11.02 16.25 -11.17
C ASN A 212 -10.55 15.46 -12.41
N ILE A 213 -10.07 14.24 -12.18
CA ILE A 213 -9.65 13.27 -13.19
C ILE A 213 -10.67 12.15 -13.24
N LYS A 214 -11.14 11.78 -14.44
CA LYS A 214 -12.04 10.61 -14.55
C LYS A 214 -11.22 9.34 -14.39
N LEU A 215 -11.78 8.32 -13.74
CA LEU A 215 -11.13 7.00 -13.64
C LEU A 215 -10.73 6.44 -15.02
N SER A 216 -11.53 6.69 -16.06
CA SER A 216 -11.24 6.33 -17.45
C SER A 216 -9.97 6.98 -18.05
N GLU A 217 -9.43 8.01 -17.39
CA GLU A 217 -8.21 8.74 -17.76
C GLU A 217 -7.00 8.28 -16.94
N ILE A 218 -7.11 7.19 -16.16
CA ILE A 218 -6.05 6.66 -15.31
C ILE A 218 -5.54 5.32 -15.86
N VAL A 219 -4.22 5.16 -15.88
CA VAL A 219 -3.54 3.87 -16.04
C VAL A 219 -3.15 3.35 -14.66
N ALA A 220 -3.43 2.09 -14.32
CA ALA A 220 -3.04 1.50 -13.04
C ALA A 220 -2.18 0.25 -13.26
N PHE A 221 -1.12 0.09 -12.46
CA PHE A 221 -0.25 -1.09 -12.45
C PHE A 221 -0.32 -1.78 -11.08
N GLY A 222 -0.39 -3.11 -11.08
CA GLY A 222 -0.45 -3.92 -9.86
C GLY A 222 -0.11 -5.40 -10.12
N ASP A 223 0.11 -6.16 -9.06
CA ASP A 223 0.47 -7.58 -9.13
C ASP A 223 -0.23 -8.47 -8.10
N SER A 224 -0.78 -7.87 -7.05
CA SER A 224 -1.35 -8.58 -5.89
C SER A 224 -2.88 -8.49 -5.85
N PHE A 225 -3.52 -9.37 -5.08
CA PHE A 225 -5.00 -9.41 -4.96
C PHE A 225 -5.62 -8.08 -4.52
N ASN A 226 -4.94 -7.31 -3.66
CA ASN A 226 -5.41 -5.99 -3.23
C ASN A 226 -5.35 -4.92 -4.34
N ASP A 227 -4.69 -5.20 -5.47
CA ASP A 227 -4.64 -4.31 -6.64
C ASP A 227 -5.85 -4.47 -7.55
N ILE A 228 -6.55 -5.62 -7.52
CA ILE A 228 -7.72 -5.90 -8.35
C ILE A 228 -8.70 -4.73 -8.31
N SER A 229 -8.99 -4.23 -7.10
CA SER A 229 -9.91 -3.12 -6.89
C SER A 229 -9.53 -1.83 -7.65
N MET A 230 -8.25 -1.52 -7.85
CA MET A 230 -7.82 -0.36 -8.64
C MET A 230 -7.68 -0.68 -10.13
N LEU A 231 -7.23 -1.89 -10.47
CA LEU A 231 -7.05 -2.34 -11.85
C LEU A 231 -8.39 -2.38 -12.60
N THR A 232 -9.45 -2.86 -11.95
CA THR A 232 -10.78 -2.97 -12.55
C THR A 232 -11.46 -1.62 -12.80
N ILE A 233 -11.19 -0.60 -11.96
CA ILE A 233 -11.88 0.69 -12.08
C ILE A 233 -11.11 1.70 -12.94
N ALA A 234 -9.80 1.52 -13.11
CA ALA A 234 -8.98 2.40 -13.94
C ALA A 234 -9.36 2.25 -15.41
N GLY A 235 -9.17 3.32 -16.19
CA GLY A 235 -9.40 3.30 -17.64
C GLY A 235 -8.47 2.36 -18.40
N LEU A 236 -7.35 1.98 -17.78
CA LEU A 236 -6.46 0.92 -18.21
C LEU A 236 -5.76 0.30 -16.98
N GLY A 237 -6.25 -0.85 -16.52
CA GLY A 237 -5.56 -1.67 -15.52
C GLY A 237 -4.57 -2.63 -16.19
N ILE A 238 -3.32 -2.67 -15.71
CA ILE A 238 -2.25 -3.50 -16.24
C ILE A 238 -1.70 -4.37 -15.11
N ALA A 239 -1.74 -5.68 -15.29
CA ALA A 239 -1.13 -6.62 -14.36
C ALA A 239 0.36 -6.83 -14.68
N MET A 240 1.19 -6.99 -13.66
CA MET A 240 2.59 -7.36 -13.84
C MET A 240 2.73 -8.84 -14.21
N GLY A 241 3.83 -9.20 -14.86
CA GLY A 241 4.07 -10.59 -15.30
C GLY A 241 4.17 -11.59 -14.15
N ASN A 242 4.65 -11.14 -12.99
CA ASN A 242 4.74 -11.90 -11.74
C ASN A 242 3.43 -11.95 -10.94
N ALA A 243 2.34 -11.35 -11.44
CA ALA A 243 1.05 -11.40 -10.79
C ALA A 243 0.45 -12.82 -10.83
N GLU A 244 -0.40 -13.13 -9.85
CA GLU A 244 -1.25 -14.32 -9.88
C GLU A 244 -2.26 -14.25 -11.05
N GLU A 245 -2.70 -15.40 -11.55
CA GLU A 245 -3.60 -15.45 -12.72
C GLU A 245 -4.92 -14.70 -12.48
N GLU A 246 -5.50 -14.81 -11.29
CA GLU A 246 -6.73 -14.08 -10.93
C GLU A 246 -6.53 -12.56 -11.01
N VAL A 247 -5.34 -12.04 -10.69
CA VAL A 247 -5.04 -10.61 -10.82
C VAL A 247 -4.95 -10.21 -12.30
N LYS A 248 -4.33 -11.05 -13.15
CA LYS A 248 -4.23 -10.82 -14.60
C LYS A 248 -5.60 -10.85 -15.27
N GLU A 249 -6.48 -11.76 -14.86
CA GLU A 249 -7.86 -11.87 -15.36
C GLU A 249 -8.71 -10.63 -15.07
N ASN A 250 -8.38 -9.89 -14.01
CA ASN A 250 -9.05 -8.64 -13.63
C ASN A 250 -8.39 -7.37 -14.20
N ALA A 251 -7.31 -7.51 -14.99
CA ALA A 251 -6.64 -6.44 -15.70
C ALA A 251 -7.05 -6.41 -17.19
N SER A 252 -6.73 -5.33 -17.89
CA SER A 252 -6.93 -5.24 -19.35
C SER A 252 -5.97 -6.14 -20.11
N TYR A 253 -4.72 -6.23 -19.64
CA TYR A 253 -3.69 -7.17 -20.07
C TYR A 253 -2.54 -7.19 -19.06
N SER A 254 -1.62 -8.14 -19.24
CA SER A 254 -0.38 -8.22 -18.46
C SER A 254 0.86 -7.84 -19.26
N ILE A 255 1.87 -7.29 -18.59
CA ILE A 255 3.22 -7.04 -19.15
C ILE A 255 4.25 -7.99 -18.53
N GLY A 256 5.56 -7.75 -18.75
CA GLY A 256 6.62 -8.52 -18.09
C GLY A 256 6.70 -8.25 -16.58
N ASP A 257 7.57 -8.99 -15.88
CA ASP A 257 7.70 -8.90 -14.42
C ASP A 257 8.39 -7.61 -13.94
N ASN A 258 8.31 -7.38 -12.64
CA ASN A 258 8.88 -6.23 -11.92
C ASN A 258 10.41 -6.16 -11.87
N ASN A 259 11.14 -7.17 -12.38
CA ASN A 259 12.59 -7.13 -12.53
C ASN A 259 13.01 -6.80 -13.97
N SER A 260 12.05 -6.63 -14.88
CA SER A 260 12.26 -6.23 -16.27
C SER A 260 11.87 -4.76 -16.51
N PRO A 261 12.41 -4.08 -17.53
CA PRO A 261 12.05 -2.69 -17.85
C PRO A 261 10.65 -2.57 -18.50
N SER A 262 9.75 -3.53 -18.27
CA SER A 262 8.45 -3.62 -18.92
C SER A 262 7.54 -2.44 -18.60
N ILE A 263 7.59 -1.89 -17.38
CA ILE A 263 6.83 -0.67 -17.02
C ILE A 263 7.28 0.51 -17.89
N ALA A 264 8.60 0.73 -18.00
CA ALA A 264 9.14 1.83 -18.80
C ALA A 264 8.75 1.70 -20.28
N ALA A 265 8.89 0.50 -20.85
CA ALA A 265 8.50 0.22 -22.23
C ALA A 265 7.00 0.41 -22.47
N GLU A 266 6.16 0.07 -21.50
CA GLU A 266 4.70 0.21 -21.62
C GLU A 266 4.26 1.67 -21.50
N LEU A 267 4.83 2.42 -20.57
CA LEU A 267 4.63 3.87 -20.48
C LEU A 267 5.07 4.59 -21.75
N GLU A 268 6.17 4.16 -22.38
CA GLU A 268 6.60 4.72 -23.67
C GLU A 268 5.50 4.56 -24.72
N LYS A 269 5.00 3.34 -24.93
CA LYS A 269 3.92 3.07 -25.90
C LYS A 269 2.63 3.85 -25.64
N ILE A 270 2.29 4.11 -24.37
CA ILE A 270 1.04 4.79 -24.00
C ILE A 270 1.14 6.30 -24.21
N PHE A 271 2.32 6.90 -23.97
CA PHE A 271 2.48 8.35 -23.87
C PHE A 271 3.36 8.98 -24.97
N PHE A 272 3.97 8.19 -25.86
CA PHE A 272 4.86 8.63 -26.95
C PHE A 272 4.52 7.92 -28.26
#